data_AF-K2CCY3-F1
#
_entry.id   AF-K2CCY3-F1
#
_cell.length_a   1.000
_cell.length_b   1.000
_cell.length_c   1.000
_cell.angle_alpha   90.00
_cell.angle_beta   90.00
_cell.angle_gamma   90.00
#
_symmetry.space_group_name_H-M   'P 1'
#
loop_
_entity.id
_entity.type
_entity.pdbx_description
1 polymer ?
#
loop_
_entity_poly.entity_id
_entity_poly.type
_entity_poly.pdbx_seq_one_letter_code
_entity_poly.pdbx_strand_id
1 'polypeptide(L)'
;MKPEGIKFPVFGLFCMALGGFLLHYRVHPPSRDSFNLIAVLFTLFNTLILPVMFFYRKTVPWAYIINATSVVVGVITMTWFSIANWKDPVSLYYLMFHSTLADSLILIGKLPLAHVILLSWQKLDEGKQS
;
A
#
# COMPACT_ATOMS: atom_id res chain seq x y z
N MET A 1 9.02 -5.48 24.00
CA MET A 1 7.71 -6.15 23.95
C MET A 1 6.90 -5.59 22.79
N LYS A 2 6.38 -6.45 21.91
CA LYS A 2 5.53 -6.07 20.75
C LYS A 2 4.05 -6.30 21.13
N PRO A 3 3.08 -5.54 20.60
CA PRO A 3 1.68 -5.80 20.88
C PRO A 3 1.26 -7.17 20.35
N GLU A 4 0.44 -7.89 21.11
CA GLU A 4 -0.18 -9.13 20.62
C GLU A 4 -1.20 -8.78 19.51
N GLY A 5 -1.30 -9.63 18.50
CA GLY A 5 -2.27 -9.44 17.40
C GLY A 5 -1.81 -8.59 16.21
N ILE A 6 -0.64 -7.95 16.22
CA ILE A 6 -0.18 -7.17 15.03
C ILE A 6 0.33 -8.03 13.87
N LYS A 7 0.62 -9.32 14.10
CA LYS A 7 1.20 -10.21 13.07
C LYS A 7 0.28 -10.38 11.87
N PHE A 8 -1.01 -10.61 12.12
CA PHE A 8 -2.01 -10.81 11.07
C PHE A 8 -2.22 -9.57 10.18
N PRO A 9 -2.47 -8.35 10.71
CA PRO A 9 -2.60 -7.16 9.87
C PRO A 9 -1.30 -6.79 9.16
N VAL A 10 -0.13 -7.01 9.77
CA VAL A 10 1.15 -6.82 9.07
C VAL A 10 1.34 -7.80 7.91
N PHE A 11 0.95 -9.07 8.10
CA PHE A 11 0.95 -10.05 7.02
C PHE A 11 -0.04 -9.70 5.92
N GLY A 12 -1.23 -9.19 6.27
CA GLY A 12 -2.19 -8.65 5.31
C GLY A 12 -1.59 -7.51 4.49
N LEU A 13 -0.92 -6.55 5.12
CA LEU A 13 -0.21 -5.47 4.44
C LEU A 13 0.88 -5.99 3.50
N PHE A 14 1.65 -6.99 3.93
CA PHE A 14 2.66 -7.64 3.11
C PHE A 14 2.04 -8.27 1.86
N CYS A 15 0.98 -9.06 2.00
CA CYS A 15 0.30 -9.72 0.86
C CYS A 15 -0.28 -8.69 -0.13
N MET A 16 -0.90 -7.63 0.37
CA MET A 16 -1.42 -6.56 -0.47
C MET A 16 -0.31 -5.81 -1.21
N ALA A 17 0.79 -5.49 -0.52
CA ALA A 17 1.95 -4.84 -1.12
C ALA A 17 2.64 -5.75 -2.16
N LEU A 18 2.77 -7.05 -1.87
CA LEU A 18 3.31 -8.04 -2.79
C LEU A 18 2.46 -8.15 -4.07
N GLY A 19 1.13 -8.20 -3.93
CA GLY A 19 0.22 -8.16 -5.08
C GLY A 19 0.43 -6.91 -5.93
N GLY A 20 0.55 -5.74 -5.31
CA GLY A 20 0.85 -4.47 -5.99
C GLY A 20 2.23 -4.49 -6.69
N PHE A 21 3.26 -5.01 -6.04
CA PHE A 21 4.59 -5.16 -6.63
C PHE A 21 4.58 -6.05 -7.87
N LEU A 22 3.95 -7.22 -7.80
CA LEU A 22 3.85 -8.14 -8.94
C LEU A 22 3.05 -7.52 -10.10
N LEU A 23 1.99 -6.77 -9.78
CA LEU A 23 1.23 -6.03 -10.79
C LEU A 23 2.09 -4.98 -11.49
N HIS A 24 2.83 -4.16 -10.74
CA HIS A 24 3.73 -3.16 -11.29
C HIS A 24 4.86 -3.78 -12.11
N TYR A 25 5.45 -4.89 -11.65
CA TYR A 25 6.49 -5.58 -12.42
C TYR A 25 5.98 -6.09 -13.76
N ARG A 26 4.74 -6.60 -13.81
CA ARG A 26 4.09 -7.08 -15.04
C ARG A 26 3.73 -5.95 -16.00
N VAL A 27 3.15 -4.86 -15.49
CA VAL A 27 2.61 -3.76 -16.31
C VAL A 27 3.68 -2.73 -16.69
N HIS A 28 4.63 -2.48 -15.79
CA HIS A 28 5.74 -1.54 -15.93
C HIS A 28 7.08 -2.27 -15.82
N PRO A 29 7.47 -3.07 -16.82
CA PRO A 29 8.74 -3.78 -16.78
C PRO A 29 9.89 -2.75 -16.70
N PRO A 30 10.83 -2.91 -15.74
CA PRO A 30 11.90 -1.95 -15.50
C PRO A 30 12.92 -1.90 -16.66
N SER A 31 12.92 -2.90 -17.55
CA SER A 31 13.76 -2.92 -18.75
C SER A 31 13.33 -1.94 -19.84
N ARG A 32 12.12 -1.36 -19.76
CA ARG A 32 11.58 -0.47 -20.80
C ARG A 32 11.81 1.02 -20.55
N ASP A 33 11.81 1.47 -19.30
CA ASP A 33 11.91 2.89 -18.94
C ASP A 33 12.47 3.04 -17.52
N SER A 34 13.37 4.02 -17.32
CA SER A 34 13.88 4.43 -16.01
C SER A 34 12.77 4.87 -15.04
N PHE A 35 11.67 5.45 -15.55
CA PHE A 35 10.51 5.78 -14.71
C PHE A 35 9.80 4.52 -14.17
N ASN A 36 9.82 3.41 -14.90
CA ASN A 36 9.29 2.13 -14.43
C ASN A 36 10.15 1.55 -13.29
N LEU A 37 11.46 1.80 -13.31
CA LEU A 37 12.35 1.37 -12.23
C LEU A 37 11.96 1.99 -10.89
N ILE A 38 11.58 3.26 -10.86
CA ILE A 38 11.13 3.95 -9.63
C ILE A 38 9.87 3.28 -9.09
N ALA A 39 8.89 2.96 -9.94
CA ALA A 39 7.67 2.27 -9.53
C ALA A 39 7.95 0.89 -8.92
N VAL A 40 8.85 0.12 -9.53
CA VAL A 40 9.26 -1.21 -9.03
C VAL A 40 10.03 -1.10 -7.71
N LEU A 41 10.99 -0.17 -7.59
CA LEU A 41 11.76 0.01 -6.36
C LEU A 41 10.88 0.51 -5.20
N PHE A 42 9.96 1.44 -5.46
CA PHE A 42 9.06 1.95 -4.43
C PHE A 42 8.07 0.90 -3.95
N THR A 43 7.53 0.08 -4.87
CA THR A 43 6.63 -1.04 -4.50
C THR A 43 7.40 -2.16 -3.80
N LEU A 44 8.66 -2.42 -4.17
CA LEU A 44 9.53 -3.36 -3.47
C LEU A 44 9.82 -2.89 -2.04
N PHE A 45 10.13 -1.60 -1.84
CA PHE A 45 10.29 -1.01 -0.51
C PHE A 45 9.01 -1.18 0.33
N ASN A 46 7.85 -0.88 -0.26
CA ASN A 46 6.54 -1.06 0.39
C ASN A 46 6.24 -2.52 0.73
N THR A 47 6.80 -3.46 -0.02
CA THR A 47 6.57 -4.90 0.18
C THR A 47 7.49 -5.47 1.25
N LEU A 48 8.76 -5.09 1.27
CA LEU A 48 9.75 -5.71 2.15
C LEU A 48 10.04 -4.89 3.41
N ILE A 49 10.29 -3.59 3.24
CA ILE A 49 10.78 -2.74 4.34
C ILE A 49 9.62 -2.24 5.19
N LEU A 50 8.54 -1.78 4.55
CA LEU A 50 7.43 -1.17 5.27
C LEU A 50 6.73 -2.13 6.28
N PRO A 51 6.44 -3.41 5.95
CA PRO A 51 5.88 -4.35 6.93
C PRO A 51 6.84 -4.61 8.09
N VAL A 52 8.15 -4.63 7.83
CA VAL A 52 9.17 -4.77 8.86
C VAL A 52 9.17 -3.57 9.80
N MET A 53 9.02 -2.34 9.29
CA MET A 53 8.92 -1.14 10.11
C MET A 53 7.72 -1.17 11.07
N PHE A 54 6.60 -1.80 10.70
CA PHE A 54 5.43 -1.95 11.58
C PHE A 54 5.69 -2.84 12.82
N PHE A 55 6.75 -3.64 12.82
CA PHE A 55 7.14 -4.45 13.98
C PHE A 55 7.99 -3.71 15.03
N TYR A 56 8.43 -2.48 14.76
CA TYR A 56 9.27 -1.72 15.68
C TYR A 56 8.57 -0.44 16.15
N ARG A 57 8.50 -0.28 17.48
CA ARG A 57 7.88 0.87 18.15
C ARG A 57 8.34 2.21 17.61
N LYS A 58 9.65 2.38 17.43
CA LYS A 58 10.28 3.64 16.99
C LYS A 58 9.92 4.02 15.56
N THR A 59 9.59 3.04 14.71
CA THR A 59 9.33 3.27 13.29
C THR A 59 7.85 3.19 12.93
N VAL A 60 6.97 2.75 13.83
CA VAL A 60 5.54 2.62 13.53
C VAL A 60 4.85 3.92 13.08
N PRO A 61 5.11 5.09 13.70
CA PRO A 61 4.52 6.33 13.22
C PRO A 61 4.97 6.68 11.80
N TRP A 62 6.26 6.47 11.51
CA TRP A 62 6.83 6.66 10.18
C TRP A 62 6.27 5.67 9.16
N ALA A 63 6.13 4.40 9.52
CA ALA A 63 5.53 3.38 8.68
C ALA A 63 4.08 3.72 8.33
N TYR A 64 3.32 4.24 9.31
CA TYR A 64 1.95 4.68 9.09
C TYR A 64 1.86 5.86 8.10
N ILE A 65 2.69 6.89 8.29
CA ILE A 65 2.74 8.05 7.39
C ILE A 65 3.17 7.63 5.98
N ILE A 66 4.25 6.87 5.84
CA ILE A 66 4.73 6.39 4.54
C ILE A 66 3.65 5.53 3.86
N ASN A 67 2.97 4.65 4.61
CA ASN A 67 1.87 3.87 4.08
C ASN A 67 0.75 4.77 3.55
N ALA A 68 0.28 5.73 4.34
CA ALA A 68 -0.79 6.65 3.96
C ALA A 68 -0.41 7.49 2.74
N THR A 69 0.79 8.07 2.73
CA THR A 69 1.31 8.84 1.59
C THR A 69 1.41 7.96 0.35
N SER A 70 1.90 6.73 0.46
CA SER A 70 2.00 5.79 -0.68
C SER A 70 0.63 5.49 -1.29
N VAL A 71 -0.40 5.34 -0.45
CA VAL A 71 -1.77 5.08 -0.90
C VAL A 71 -2.33 6.31 -1.60
N VAL A 72 -2.20 7.50 -1.01
CA VAL A 72 -2.70 8.75 -1.61
C VAL A 72 -2.03 9.02 -2.95
N VAL A 73 -0.70 8.97 -3.01
CA VAL A 73 0.05 9.19 -4.26
C VAL A 73 -0.35 8.15 -5.29
N GLY A 74 -0.41 6.86 -4.91
CA GLY A 74 -0.80 5.79 -5.82
C GLY A 74 -2.20 5.98 -6.40
N VAL A 75 -3.20 6.27 -5.55
CA VAL A 75 -4.58 6.52 -6.00
C VAL A 75 -4.66 7.73 -6.92
N ILE A 76 -3.98 8.84 -6.59
CA ILE A 76 -3.96 10.04 -7.44
C ILE A 76 -3.33 9.73 -8.80
N THR A 77 -2.15 9.10 -8.81
CA THR A 77 -1.44 8.76 -10.05
C THR A 77 -2.24 7.78 -10.90
N MET A 78 -2.84 6.77 -10.29
CA MET A 78 -3.69 5.79 -10.98
C MET A 78 -4.96 6.44 -11.53
N THR A 79 -5.62 7.28 -10.76
CA THR A 79 -6.80 8.04 -11.20
C THR A 79 -6.47 8.93 -12.39
N TRP A 80 -5.38 9.69 -12.31
CA TRP A 80 -4.89 10.51 -13.40
C TRP A 80 -4.61 9.67 -14.66
N PHE A 81 -3.88 8.56 -14.51
CA PHE A 81 -3.54 7.67 -15.62
C PHE A 81 -4.80 7.06 -16.26
N SER A 82 -5.78 6.66 -15.45
CA SER A 82 -7.04 6.11 -15.93
C SER A 82 -7.87 7.12 -16.71
N ILE A 83 -7.87 8.39 -16.29
CA ILE A 83 -8.56 9.47 -17.02
C ILE A 83 -7.81 9.82 -18.31
N ALA A 84 -6.48 9.97 -18.24
CA ALA A 84 -5.66 10.36 -19.38
C ALA A 84 -5.64 9.31 -20.51
N ASN A 85 -5.83 8.03 -20.18
CA ASN A 85 -5.83 6.92 -21.14
C ASN A 85 -7.23 6.30 -21.32
N TRP A 86 -8.28 7.03 -20.94
CA TRP A 86 -9.65 6.53 -21.02
C TRP A 86 -10.00 6.17 -22.46
N LYS A 87 -10.54 4.96 -22.66
CA LYS A 87 -11.07 4.52 -23.95
C LYS A 87 -12.56 4.24 -23.79
N ASP A 88 -13.38 4.84 -24.63
CA ASP A 88 -14.82 4.59 -24.67
C ASP A 88 -15.13 3.11 -25.00
N PRO A 89 -16.23 2.52 -24.49
CA PRO A 89 -17.36 3.16 -23.79
C PRO A 89 -17.31 3.08 -22.25
N VAL A 90 -17.90 4.09 -21.61
CA VAL A 90 -18.15 4.11 -20.16
C VAL A 90 -19.16 3.03 -19.80
N SER A 91 -18.69 1.90 -19.28
CA SER A 91 -19.54 0.85 -18.73
C SER A 91 -18.95 0.35 -17.40
N LEU A 92 -19.81 -0.18 -16.52
CA LEU A 92 -19.37 -0.70 -15.22
C LEU A 92 -18.34 -1.81 -15.36
N TYR A 93 -18.47 -2.67 -16.38
CA TYR A 93 -17.51 -3.73 -16.68
C TYR A 93 -16.11 -3.17 -17.01
N TYR A 94 -16.05 -2.17 -17.88
CA TYR A 94 -14.77 -1.53 -18.22
C TYR A 94 -14.21 -0.74 -17.02
N LEU A 95 -15.07 -0.08 -16.24
CA LEU A 95 -14.65 0.61 -15.03
C LEU A 95 -14.06 -0.37 -14.00
N MET A 96 -14.64 -1.55 -13.80
CA MET A 96 -14.15 -2.49 -12.79
C MET A 96 -12.91 -3.28 -13.23
N PHE A 97 -12.81 -3.67 -14.50
CA PHE A 97 -11.78 -4.61 -14.97
C PHE A 97 -10.74 -4.00 -15.91
N HIS A 98 -10.99 -2.82 -16.47
CA HIS A 98 -10.11 -2.17 -17.45
C HIS A 98 -9.67 -0.76 -17.01
N SER A 99 -10.14 -0.28 -15.86
CA SER A 99 -9.65 0.93 -15.19
C SER A 99 -8.82 0.56 -13.96
N THR A 100 -8.17 1.57 -13.37
CA THR A 100 -7.40 1.40 -12.12
C THR A 100 -8.26 1.43 -10.85
N LEU A 101 -9.59 1.35 -10.96
CA LEU A 101 -10.49 1.44 -9.80
C LEU A 101 -10.31 0.26 -8.84
N ALA A 102 -10.31 -0.97 -9.36
CA ALA A 102 -10.12 -2.17 -8.52
C ALA A 102 -8.76 -2.15 -7.82
N ASP A 103 -7.71 -1.76 -8.55
CA ASP A 103 -6.36 -1.62 -8.00
C ASP A 103 -6.30 -0.54 -6.90
N SER A 104 -6.96 0.60 -7.13
CA SER A 104 -7.08 1.69 -6.14
C SER A 104 -7.81 1.25 -4.88
N LEU A 105 -8.90 0.48 -5.00
CA LEU A 105 -9.64 -0.04 -3.85
C LEU A 105 -8.82 -1.03 -3.03
N ILE A 106 -8.07 -1.91 -3.70
CA ILE A 106 -7.11 -2.79 -3.03
C ILE A 106 -6.06 -1.94 -2.31
N LEU A 107 -5.48 -0.93 -2.97
CA LEU A 107 -4.48 -0.05 -2.36
C LEU A 107 -5.01 0.67 -1.11
N ILE A 108 -6.24 1.19 -1.16
CA ILE A 108 -6.93 1.85 -0.04
C ILE A 108 -7.09 0.90 1.16
N GLY A 109 -7.29 -0.39 0.94
CA GLY A 109 -7.40 -1.40 2.02
C GLY A 109 -6.16 -1.48 2.92
N LYS A 110 -5.01 -0.95 2.50
CA LYS A 110 -3.83 -0.81 3.37
C LYS A 110 -4.02 0.19 4.52
N LEU A 111 -4.88 1.21 4.35
CA LEU A 111 -5.11 2.24 5.37
C LEU A 111 -5.70 1.66 6.67
N PRO A 112 -6.83 0.93 6.67
CA PRO A 112 -7.39 0.37 7.89
C PRO A 112 -6.44 -0.63 8.56
N LEU A 113 -5.70 -1.44 7.80
CA LEU A 113 -4.73 -2.37 8.38
C LEU A 113 -3.59 -1.64 9.09
N ALA A 114 -3.01 -0.60 8.46
CA ALA A 114 -1.99 0.23 9.07
C ALA A 114 -2.51 0.96 10.31
N HIS A 115 -3.76 1.41 10.29
CA HIS A 115 -4.40 2.09 11.42
C HIS A 115 -4.58 1.16 12.62
N VAL A 116 -5.06 -0.07 12.39
CA VAL A 116 -5.17 -1.09 13.45
C VAL A 116 -3.82 -1.36 14.11
N ILE A 117 -2.74 -1.46 13.32
CA ILE A 117 -1.40 -1.69 13.87
C ILE A 117 -0.94 -0.50 14.72
N LEU A 118 -1.16 0.74 14.27
CA LEU A 118 -0.82 1.94 15.02
C LEU A 118 -1.56 1.98 16.36
N LEU A 119 -2.87 1.72 16.37
CA LEU A 119 -3.69 1.66 17.58
C LEU A 119 -3.20 0.58 18.56
N SER A 120 -2.79 -0.60 18.06
CA SER A 120 -2.23 -1.66 18.90
C SER A 120 -0.95 -1.21 19.63
N TRP A 121 -0.11 -0.41 18.97
CA TRP A 121 1.09 0.15 19.61
C TRP A 121 0.76 1.24 20.62
N GLN A 122 -0.19 2.12 20.31
CA GLN A 122 -0.63 3.18 21.23
C GLN A 122 -1.22 2.58 22.52
N LYS A 123 -2.09 1.58 22.41
CA LYS A 123 -2.66 0.87 23.58
C LYS A 123 -1.60 0.24 24.48
N LEU A 124 -0.57 -0.39 23.88
CA LEU A 124 0.55 -0.97 24.64
C LEU A 124 1.36 0.10 25.39
N ASP A 125 1.42 1.31 24.85
CA ASP A 125 2.17 2.43 25.40
C ASP A 125 1.42 3.15 26.52
N GLU A 126 0.08 3.22 26.42
CA GLU A 126 -0.81 3.71 27.48
C GLU A 126 -0.81 2.77 28.69
N GLY A 127 -0.94 1.46 28.48
CA GLY A 127 -0.94 0.46 29.56
C GLY A 127 0.40 0.27 30.29
N LYS A 128 1.47 0.94 29.86
CA LYS A 128 2.76 1.01 30.58
C LYS A 128 2.93 2.28 31.41
N GLN A 129 2.02 3.23 31.26
CA GLN A 129 2.01 4.49 32.01
C GLN A 129 1.05 4.44 33.21
N SER A 130 0.21 3.40 33.30
CA SER A 130 -0.61 3.03 34.46
C SER A 130 0.14 2.11 35.41
#